data_AF-A0A254R631-F1
#
_entry.id   AF-A0A254R631-F1
#
_cell.length_a   1.000
_cell.length_b   1.000
_cell.length_c   1.000
_cell.angle_alpha   90.00
_cell.angle_beta   90.00
_cell.angle_gamma   90.00
#
_symmetry.space_group_name_H-M   'P 1'
#
loop_
_entity.id
_entity.type
_entity.pdbx_description
1 polymer ?
#
loop_
_entity_poly.entity_id
_entity_poly.type
_entity_poly.pdbx_seq_one_letter_code
_entity_poly.pdbx_strand_id
1 'polypeptide(L)'
;MPPEDLPSLDFKSPEDLDQILRLLSRRLHYINRVSGESHYMWTLAELLAATGDLARAINDREVTAPFGNGYAPGELDQAGRRDLMLALLSDRMPG
;
A
#
# COMPACT_ATOMS: atom_id res chain seq x y z
N MET A 1 5.06 22.42 -1.82
CA MET A 1 4.20 22.05 -0.68
C MET A 1 4.68 22.86 0.50
N PRO A 2 3.87 23.82 0.97
CA PRO A 2 4.09 24.43 2.28
C PRO A 2 4.07 23.37 3.39
N PRO A 3 4.66 23.66 4.57
CA PRO A 3 4.79 22.70 5.68
C PRO A 3 3.45 22.14 6.19
N GLU A 4 2.37 22.88 5.99
CA GLU A 4 1.00 22.56 6.40
C GLU A 4 0.32 21.45 5.57
N ASP A 5 0.93 21.02 4.45
CA ASP A 5 0.44 19.91 3.61
C ASP A 5 1.16 18.56 3.89
N LEU A 6 2.06 18.50 4.88
CA LEU A 6 2.71 17.25 5.25
C LEU A 6 1.76 16.42 6.15
N PRO A 7 1.53 15.14 5.84
CA PRO A 7 0.71 14.29 6.67
C PRO A 7 1.32 14.16 8.06
N SER A 8 0.47 14.16 9.08
CA SER A 8 0.86 13.89 10.45
C SER A 8 1.53 12.52 10.55
N LEU A 9 2.69 12.43 11.21
CA LEU A 9 3.33 11.14 11.51
C LEU A 9 2.63 10.36 12.62
N ASP A 10 1.55 10.91 13.17
CA ASP A 10 0.66 10.24 14.13
C ASP A 10 -0.43 9.48 13.34
N PHE A 11 -0.11 8.25 12.94
CA PHE A 11 -0.96 7.38 12.11
C PHE A 11 -2.14 6.83 12.94
N LYS A 12 -3.34 7.38 12.76
CA LYS A 12 -4.53 6.95 13.52
C LYS A 12 -5.57 6.22 12.70
N SER A 13 -5.45 6.27 11.38
CA SER A 13 -6.42 5.67 10.46
C SER A 13 -5.75 5.04 9.24
N PRO A 14 -6.43 4.09 8.57
CA PRO A 14 -6.01 3.58 7.27
C PRO A 14 -5.85 4.67 6.22
N GLU A 15 -6.68 5.71 6.28
CA GLU A 15 -6.63 6.87 5.39
C GLU A 15 -5.35 7.72 5.61
N ASP A 16 -4.87 7.84 6.84
CA ASP A 16 -3.60 8.53 7.13
C ASP A 16 -2.42 7.74 6.53
N LEU A 17 -2.45 6.41 6.63
CA LEU A 17 -1.43 5.54 6.04
C LEU A 17 -1.43 5.64 4.51
N ASP A 18 -2.60 5.62 3.85
CA ASP A 18 -2.73 5.82 2.41
C ASP A 18 -2.11 7.16 1.96
N GLN A 19 -2.46 8.26 2.64
CA GLN A 19 -1.94 9.59 2.32
C GLN A 19 -0.41 9.65 2.38
N ILE A 20 0.20 9.01 3.37
CA ILE A 20 1.66 8.96 3.55
C ILE A 20 2.31 8.13 2.45
N LEU A 21 1.78 6.95 2.18
CA LEU A 21 2.32 6.08 1.13
C LEU A 21 2.19 6.71 -0.26
N ARG A 22 1.10 7.43 -0.54
CA ARG A 22 0.95 8.24 -1.76
C ARG A 22 1.93 9.39 -1.82
N LEU A 23 2.21 10.07 -0.71
CA LEU A 23 3.24 11.11 -0.66
C LEU A 23 4.62 10.52 -0.96
N LEU A 24 4.97 9.39 -0.35
CA LEU A 24 6.24 8.70 -0.58
C LEU A 24 6.36 8.22 -2.04
N SER A 25 5.31 7.67 -2.61
CA SER A 25 5.23 7.30 -4.03
C SER A 25 5.55 8.49 -4.94
N ARG A 26 4.87 9.64 -4.74
CA ARG A 26 5.15 10.88 -5.50
C ARG A 26 6.59 11.36 -5.35
N ARG A 27 7.15 11.27 -4.14
CA ARG A 27 8.56 11.64 -3.88
C ARG A 27 9.52 10.69 -4.58
N LEU A 28 9.22 9.39 -4.60
CA LEU A 28 10.04 8.40 -5.26
C LEU A 28 10.00 8.55 -6.79
N HIS A 29 8.84 8.87 -7.36
CA HIS A 29 8.72 9.26 -8.77
C HIS A 29 9.57 10.49 -9.12
N TYR A 30 9.55 11.51 -8.25
CA TYR A 30 10.41 12.68 -8.42
C TYR A 30 11.90 12.31 -8.38
N ILE A 31 12.32 11.52 -7.39
CA ILE A 31 13.71 11.04 -7.29
C ILE A 31 14.09 10.24 -8.53
N ASN A 32 13.22 9.32 -8.98
CA ASN A 32 13.44 8.52 -10.17
C ASN A 32 13.73 9.39 -11.39
N ARG A 33 12.92 10.42 -11.60
CA ARG A 33 13.09 11.37 -12.71
C ARG A 33 14.43 12.10 -12.66
N VAL A 34 14.85 12.58 -11.49
CA VAL A 34 16.13 13.31 -11.38
C VAL A 34 17.36 12.39 -11.35
N SER A 35 17.17 11.10 -11.07
CA SER A 35 18.23 10.09 -11.02
C SER A 35 18.42 9.31 -12.33
N GLY A 36 17.74 9.69 -13.41
CA GLY A 36 17.93 9.08 -14.74
C GLY A 36 16.89 8.03 -15.15
N GLU A 37 15.72 8.03 -14.51
CA GLU A 37 14.52 7.26 -14.90
C GLU A 37 14.75 5.75 -15.06
N SER A 38 14.57 5.02 -13.96
CA SER A 38 14.60 3.56 -13.88
C SER A 38 13.20 2.97 -13.71
N HIS A 39 12.93 1.88 -14.45
CA HIS A 39 11.74 1.07 -14.24
C HIS A 39 11.68 0.46 -12.84
N TYR A 40 12.82 0.15 -12.21
CA TYR A 40 12.84 -0.37 -10.85
C TYR A 40 12.24 0.63 -9.86
N MET A 41 12.68 1.89 -9.91
CA MET A 41 12.18 2.93 -9.01
C MET A 41 10.74 3.34 -9.33
N TRP A 42 10.37 3.31 -10.62
CA TRP A 42 8.98 3.48 -11.04
C TRP A 42 8.08 2.42 -10.40
N THR A 43 8.40 1.14 -10.60
CA THR A 43 7.63 0.03 -10.04
C THR A 43 7.57 0.08 -8.52
N LEU A 44 8.66 0.47 -7.85
CA LEU A 44 8.68 0.65 -6.40
C LEU A 44 7.74 1.79 -5.95
N ALA A 45 7.66 2.89 -6.70
CA ALA A 45 6.74 3.98 -6.40
C ALA A 45 5.28 3.57 -6.58
N GLU A 46 4.98 2.79 -7.63
CA GLU A 46 3.64 2.22 -7.85
C GLU A 46 3.26 1.23 -6.75
N LEU A 47 4.19 0.39 -6.30
CA LEU A 47 3.96 -0.55 -5.20
C LEU A 47 3.59 0.18 -3.89
N LEU A 48 4.24 1.32 -3.60
CA LEU A 48 3.89 2.14 -2.44
C LEU A 48 2.46 2.68 -2.54
N ALA A 49 2.06 3.20 -3.70
CA ALA A 49 0.70 3.69 -3.92
C ALA A 49 -0.34 2.57 -3.77
N ALA A 50 -0.10 1.41 -4.40
CA ALA A 50 -0.97 0.23 -4.30
C ALA A 50 -1.10 -0.28 -2.85
N THR A 51 -0.02 -0.21 -2.06
CA THR A 51 -0.04 -0.54 -0.63
C THR A 51 -0.94 0.41 0.17
N GLY A 52 -0.94 1.71 -0.17
CA GLY A 52 -1.84 2.69 0.42
C GLY A 52 -3.31 2.37 0.15
N ASP A 53 -3.63 2.02 -1.10
CA ASP A 53 -4.97 1.58 -1.48
C ASP A 53 -5.40 0.28 -0.78
N LEU A 54 -4.46 -0.64 -0.58
CA LEU A 54 -4.74 -1.87 0.16
C LEU A 54 -4.96 -1.61 1.65
N ALA A 55 -4.24 -0.66 2.26
CA ALA A 55 -4.42 -0.31 3.66
C ALA A 55 -5.86 0.14 3.95
N ARG A 56 -6.50 0.87 3.02
CA ARG A 56 -7.91 1.28 3.15
C ARG A 56 -8.88 0.11 3.23
N ALA A 57 -8.52 -1.05 2.69
CA ALA A 57 -9.33 -2.27 2.74
C ALA A 57 -9.19 -3.03 4.07
N ILE A 58 -8.46 -2.52 5.07
CA ILE A 58 -8.26 -3.22 6.36
C ILE A 58 -9.56 -3.44 7.14
N ASN A 59 -10.59 -2.64 6.88
CA ASN A 59 -11.93 -2.81 7.46
C ASN A 59 -12.91 -3.51 6.50
N ASP A 60 -12.47 -3.86 5.29
CA ASP A 60 -13.28 -4.58 4.31
C ASP A 60 -13.28 -6.07 4.65
N ARG A 61 -14.42 -6.53 5.14
CA ARG A 61 -14.59 -7.91 5.60
C ARG A 61 -14.42 -8.93 4.48
N GLU A 62 -14.78 -8.59 3.24
CA GLU A 62 -14.61 -9.50 2.10
C GLU A 62 -13.13 -9.72 1.79
N VAL A 63 -12.32 -8.66 1.92
CA VAL A 63 -10.87 -8.71 1.70
C VAL A 63 -10.15 -9.39 2.87
N THR A 64 -10.55 -9.12 4.12
CA THR A 64 -9.81 -9.59 5.30
C THR A 64 -10.24 -10.95 5.83
N ALA A 65 -11.48 -11.41 5.56
CA ALA A 65 -11.99 -12.67 6.10
C ALA A 65 -11.10 -13.89 5.79
N PRO A 66 -10.55 -14.08 4.57
CA PRO A 66 -9.70 -15.23 4.26
C PRO A 66 -8.42 -15.30 5.13
N PHE A 67 -7.94 -14.15 5.63
CA PHE A 67 -6.76 -14.08 6.50
C PHE A 67 -7.07 -14.45 7.96
N GLY A 68 -8.33 -14.33 8.37
CA GLY A 68 -8.73 -14.45 9.77
C GLY A 68 -8.30 -13.26 10.62
N ASN A 69 -8.41 -13.41 11.93
CA ASN A 69 -7.97 -12.43 12.93
C ASN A 69 -7.66 -13.11 14.28
N GLY A 70 -7.40 -12.32 15.32
CA GLY A 70 -7.08 -12.82 16.67
C GLY A 70 -8.22 -13.58 17.37
N TYR A 71 -9.44 -13.53 16.84
CA TYR A 71 -10.64 -14.15 17.42
C TYR A 71 -11.29 -15.21 16.52
N ALA A 72 -11.05 -15.17 15.21
CA ALA A 72 -11.61 -16.08 14.23
C ALA A 72 -10.51 -16.61 13.29
N PRO A 73 -10.42 -17.93 13.08
CA PRO A 73 -9.48 -18.49 12.13
C PRO A 73 -9.79 -18.01 10.70
N GLY A 74 -8.75 -17.80 9.91
CA GLY A 74 -8.87 -17.58 8.47
C GLY A 74 -8.95 -18.90 7.71
N GLU A 75 -9.27 -18.80 6.42
CA GLU A 75 -9.35 -19.93 5.50
C GLU A 75 -7.99 -20.30 4.91
N LEU A 76 -7.05 -19.36 4.94
CA LEU A 76 -5.74 -19.50 4.30
C LEU A 76 -4.65 -19.92 5.29
N ASP A 77 -3.80 -20.84 4.83
CA ASP A 77 -2.51 -21.11 5.45
C ASP A 77 -1.50 -19.97 5.19
N GLN A 78 -0.27 -20.11 5.69
CA GLN A 78 0.73 -19.05 5.56
C GLN A 78 1.08 -18.72 4.09
N ALA A 79 1.15 -19.74 3.22
CA ALA A 79 1.48 -19.55 1.82
C ALA A 79 0.32 -18.86 1.08
N GLY A 80 -0.91 -19.34 1.29
CA GLY A 80 -2.12 -18.76 0.72
C GLY A 80 -2.33 -17.29 1.13
N ARG A 81 -2.01 -16.92 2.38
CA ARG A 81 -2.05 -15.52 2.83
C ARG A 81 -1.09 -14.64 2.02
N ARG A 82 0.14 -15.10 1.82
CA ARG A 82 1.14 -14.37 1.04
C ARG A 82 0.68 -14.23 -0.41
N ASP A 83 0.19 -15.31 -1.00
CA ASP A 83 -0.18 -15.32 -2.42
C ASP A 83 -1.42 -14.43 -2.67
N LEU A 84 -2.42 -14.46 -1.78
CA LEU A 84 -3.56 -13.54 -1.83
C LEU A 84 -3.11 -12.08 -1.64
N MET A 85 -2.20 -11.81 -0.71
CA MET A 85 -1.65 -10.46 -0.51
C MET A 85 -0.96 -9.93 -1.77
N LEU A 86 -0.15 -10.76 -2.43
CA LEU A 86 0.50 -10.39 -3.69
C LEU A 86 -0.50 -10.18 -4.83
N ALA A 87 -1.56 -11.00 -4.90
CA ALA A 87 -2.63 -10.82 -5.89
C ALA A 87 -3.38 -9.50 -5.66
N LEU A 88 -3.72 -9.17 -4.42
CA LEU A 88 -4.40 -7.91 -4.06
C LEU A 88 -3.54 -6.67 -4.38
N LEU A 89 -2.22 -6.77 -4.17
CA LEU A 89 -1.28 -5.72 -4.56
C LEU A 89 -1.19 -5.59 -6.08
N SER A 90 -1.05 -6.71 -6.79
CA SER A 90 -0.94 -6.73 -8.25
C SER A 90 -2.16 -6.13 -8.94
N ASP A 91 -3.37 -6.38 -8.42
CA ASP A 91 -4.63 -5.82 -8.94
C ASP A 91 -4.71 -4.29 -8.83
N ARG A 92 -3.96 -3.70 -7.90
CA ARG A 92 -3.91 -2.25 -7.64
C ARG A 92 -2.74 -1.55 -8.31
N MET A 93 -1.82 -2.30 -8.92
CA MET A 93 -0.71 -1.74 -9.67
C MET A 93 -1.14 -1.46 -11.11
N PRO A 94 -0.58 -0.42 -11.77
CA PRO A 94 -0.81 -0.22 -13.19
C PRO A 94 -0.25 -1.41 -14.00
N GLY A 95 -1.01 -1.86 -14.99
CA GLY A 95 -0.66 -2.95 -15.90
C GLY A 95 0.34 -2.55 -16.99
#